data_AF-A0A7S2TVQ4-F1
#
_entry.id   AF-A0A7S2TVQ4-F1
#
_cell.length_a   1.000
_cell.length_b   1.000
_cell.length_c   1.000
_cell.angle_alpha   90.00
_cell.angle_beta   90.00
_cell.angle_gamma   90.00
#
_symmetry.space_group_name_H-M   'P 1'
#
loop_
_entity.id
_entity.type
_entity.pdbx_description
1 polymer ?
#
loop_
_entity_poly.entity_id
_entity_poly.type
_entity_poly.pdbx_seq_one_letter_code
_entity_poly.pdbx_strand_id
1 'polypeptide(L)'
;MAHYKPSRYPIGMPPLNEIPDDKEAIDVSILESRRHFNRLENLTKPPTLKVQSTAELPKLSKGRMGVWRNGRICDLTGLSNKTLENLSDFIIDHEYGTVLWKEPVNVKRANMDEIVRFAKEQVDVYPDQPDRPAHGTGFNKRMQITIKNVWPKKGRDEARLSKKRRKLEEFTVDRGYKFIDYKNGEYTFEVDDLRSN
;
A
#
# COMPACT_ATOMS: atom_id res chain seq x y z
N MET A 1 1.38 -62.41 34.60
CA MET A 1 1.58 -60.97 34.90
C MET A 1 0.24 -60.26 34.73
N ALA A 2 -0.52 -60.02 35.79
CA ALA A 2 -0.45 -58.82 36.64
C ALA A 2 -1.02 -57.54 35.99
N HIS A 3 -2.34 -57.35 36.11
CA HIS A 3 -3.05 -56.19 36.71
C HIS A 3 -3.27 -55.02 35.73
N TYR A 4 -4.45 -54.40 35.58
CA TYR A 4 -5.50 -54.08 36.54
C TYR A 4 -6.86 -53.87 35.83
N LYS A 5 -7.94 -53.99 36.60
CA LYS A 5 -9.32 -54.31 36.23
C LYS A 5 -10.19 -53.11 35.82
N PRO A 6 -11.30 -53.33 35.10
CA PRO A 6 -12.44 -52.41 35.01
C PRO A 6 -13.38 -52.56 36.22
N SER A 7 -13.94 -51.46 36.73
CA SER A 7 -14.99 -51.43 37.77
C SER A 7 -15.98 -50.29 37.42
N ARG A 8 -17.26 -50.51 37.09
CA ARG A 8 -18.44 -50.89 37.94
C ARG A 8 -18.60 -49.89 39.10
N TYR A 9 -19.71 -49.16 39.32
CA TYR A 9 -21.16 -49.20 39.00
C TYR A 9 -21.77 -47.81 39.41
N PRO A 10 -23.08 -47.55 39.66
CA PRO A 10 -24.36 -48.20 39.29
C PRO A 10 -25.45 -47.21 38.72
N ILE A 11 -26.44 -47.68 37.97
CA ILE A 11 -27.88 -47.88 38.33
C ILE A 11 -28.68 -46.60 38.62
N GLY A 12 -29.61 -46.31 37.70
CA GLY A 12 -30.72 -45.38 37.83
C GLY A 12 -31.67 -45.53 36.63
N MET A 13 -32.27 -46.71 36.47
CA MET A 13 -33.49 -46.94 35.68
C MET A 13 -34.68 -46.19 36.33
N PRO A 14 -35.86 -45.94 35.70
CA PRO A 14 -36.47 -46.84 34.72
C PRO A 14 -37.26 -46.07 33.60
N PRO A 15 -38.29 -46.64 32.92
CA PRO A 15 -38.35 -46.74 31.45
C PRO A 15 -39.65 -46.09 30.94
N LEU A 16 -40.30 -46.68 29.93
CA LEU A 16 -41.67 -46.41 29.42
C LEU A 16 -41.80 -45.20 28.49
N ASN A 17 -42.56 -45.23 27.40
CA ASN A 17 -43.25 -46.29 26.69
C ASN A 17 -43.86 -45.63 25.44
N GLU A 18 -43.96 -46.39 24.37
CA GLU A 18 -45.11 -46.46 23.46
C GLU A 18 -45.66 -45.16 22.84
N ILE A 19 -45.38 -45.03 21.54
CA ILE A 19 -46.25 -44.39 20.52
C ILE A 19 -47.49 -45.29 20.38
N PRO A 20 -48.75 -44.78 20.44
CA PRO A 20 -49.50 -44.35 19.25
C PRO A 20 -50.41 -43.12 19.54
N ASP A 21 -50.94 -42.38 18.59
CA ASP A 21 -52.06 -42.76 17.71
C ASP A 21 -52.34 -41.52 16.82
N ASP A 22 -52.42 -41.77 15.52
CA ASP A 22 -53.15 -41.04 14.49
C ASP A 22 -53.73 -39.66 14.85
N LYS A 23 -53.36 -38.63 14.07
CA LYS A 23 -54.29 -38.03 13.08
C LYS A 23 -53.52 -37.34 11.96
N GLU A 24 -53.65 -37.95 10.78
CA GLU A 24 -53.54 -37.32 9.48
C GLU A 24 -54.27 -35.95 9.44
N ALA A 25 -53.58 -34.94 8.93
CA ALA A 25 -54.08 -34.01 7.92
C ALA A 25 -52.92 -33.09 7.49
N ILE A 26 -52.02 -33.61 6.65
CA ILE A 26 -51.16 -32.73 5.84
C ILE A 26 -51.94 -32.51 4.54
N ASP A 27 -52.57 -31.34 4.48
CA ASP A 27 -53.27 -30.85 3.31
C ASP A 27 -52.30 -30.72 2.12
N VAL A 28 -52.71 -31.35 1.03
CA VAL A 28 -52.02 -31.46 -0.26
C VAL A 28 -51.85 -30.08 -0.91
N SER A 29 -50.71 -29.44 -0.65
CA SER A 29 -50.25 -28.31 -1.49
C SER A 29 -48.74 -28.25 -1.69
N ILE A 30 -47.98 -29.23 -1.18
CA ILE A 30 -46.60 -29.44 -1.64
C ILE A 30 -46.66 -30.33 -2.88
N LEU A 31 -46.84 -29.71 -4.04
CA LEU A 31 -45.98 -29.92 -5.21
C LEU A 31 -46.57 -29.16 -6.41
N GLU A 32 -46.46 -27.82 -6.44
CA GLU A 32 -46.15 -27.12 -7.68
C GLU A 32 -45.83 -25.63 -7.42
N SER A 33 -44.72 -25.17 -7.98
CA SER A 33 -44.32 -23.76 -8.15
C SER A 33 -43.69 -23.07 -6.92
N ARG A 34 -42.38 -23.18 -6.66
CA ARG A 34 -41.31 -22.47 -7.40
C ARG A 34 -41.76 -21.11 -7.97
N ARG A 35 -41.72 -20.06 -7.13
CA ARG A 35 -41.28 -18.67 -7.44
C ARG A 35 -41.87 -17.68 -6.42
N HIS A 36 -41.17 -17.45 -5.31
CA HIS A 36 -41.03 -16.16 -4.61
C HIS A 36 -40.63 -16.40 -3.15
N PHE A 37 -39.34 -16.42 -2.88
CA PHE A 37 -38.85 -16.19 -1.52
C PHE A 37 -37.73 -15.15 -1.61
N ASN A 38 -38.12 -13.90 -1.91
CA ASN A 38 -37.34 -12.75 -1.48
C ASN A 38 -37.66 -12.61 0.02
N ARG A 39 -36.74 -13.06 0.87
CA ARG A 39 -35.59 -12.29 1.36
C ARG A 39 -36.04 -11.40 2.52
N LEU A 40 -36.15 -12.05 3.68
CA LEU A 40 -36.14 -11.44 5.01
C LEU A 40 -34.74 -10.84 5.26
N GLU A 41 -34.51 -9.61 4.82
CA GLU A 41 -33.41 -8.82 5.38
C GLU A 41 -33.91 -8.20 6.67
N ASN A 42 -33.48 -8.76 7.81
CA ASN A 42 -33.03 -8.04 9.01
C ASN A 42 -32.94 -9.02 10.19
N LEU A 43 -31.90 -8.84 11.00
CA LEU A 43 -31.56 -9.59 12.24
C LEU A 43 -30.68 -10.82 12.05
N THR A 44 -29.42 -10.59 11.65
CA THR A 44 -28.17 -11.14 12.23
C THR A 44 -27.01 -10.83 11.27
N LYS A 45 -26.61 -9.56 11.20
CA LYS A 45 -25.33 -9.21 10.57
C LYS A 45 -24.23 -9.47 11.63
N PRO A 46 -23.18 -10.26 11.34
CA PRO A 46 -22.00 -10.31 12.20
C PRO A 46 -21.44 -8.89 12.36
N PRO A 47 -20.68 -8.58 13.44
CA PRO A 47 -20.08 -7.27 13.60
C PRO A 47 -19.22 -6.99 12.37
N THR A 48 -19.75 -6.17 11.48
CA THR A 48 -19.03 -5.65 10.35
C THR A 48 -18.01 -4.72 10.96
N LEU A 49 -16.75 -5.18 11.00
CA LEU A 49 -15.61 -4.29 10.99
C LEU A 49 -15.95 -3.21 9.97
N LYS A 50 -16.22 -1.99 10.44
CA LYS A 50 -16.25 -0.82 9.58
C LYS A 50 -14.88 -0.82 8.91
N VAL A 51 -14.81 -1.29 7.67
CA VAL A 51 -13.69 -1.02 6.77
C VAL A 51 -13.64 0.49 6.71
N GLN A 52 -12.76 1.07 7.52
CA GLN A 52 -12.64 2.50 7.63
C GLN A 52 -12.14 2.98 6.29
N SER A 53 -13.06 3.60 5.55
CA SER A 53 -12.82 4.69 4.62
C SER A 53 -11.53 4.59 3.79
N THR A 54 -11.69 4.14 2.56
CA THR A 54 -10.78 4.33 1.43
C THR A 54 -10.43 5.81 1.14
N ALA A 55 -10.88 6.78 1.96
CA ALA A 55 -10.78 8.23 1.72
C ALA A 55 -9.54 8.91 2.32
N GLU A 56 -8.71 8.19 3.07
CA GLU A 56 -7.52 8.77 3.73
C GLU A 56 -6.19 8.36 3.06
N LEU A 57 -6.25 7.47 2.07
CA LEU A 57 -5.08 7.04 1.32
C LEU A 57 -4.59 8.15 0.37
N PRO A 58 -3.28 8.32 0.24
CA PRO A 58 -2.71 9.18 -0.80
C PRO A 58 -3.15 8.73 -2.18
N LYS A 59 -3.40 9.73 -3.04
CA LYS A 59 -3.76 9.49 -4.44
C LYS A 59 -2.49 9.43 -5.28
N LEU A 60 -2.43 8.47 -6.19
CA LEU A 60 -1.43 8.40 -7.25
C LEU A 60 -2.10 7.85 -8.49
N SER A 61 -2.01 8.59 -9.60
CA SER A 61 -2.64 8.14 -10.84
C SER A 61 -1.81 7.10 -11.59
N LYS A 62 -0.48 7.08 -11.38
CA LYS A 62 0.46 6.24 -12.13
C LYS A 62 1.61 5.78 -11.23
N GLY A 63 1.98 4.50 -11.35
CA GLY A 63 3.07 3.90 -10.58
C GLY A 63 2.59 3.20 -9.31
N ARG A 64 3.54 2.88 -8.43
CA ARG A 64 3.31 2.26 -7.13
C ARG A 64 3.85 3.15 -6.04
N MET A 65 3.18 3.20 -4.89
CA MET A 65 3.70 3.85 -3.70
C MET A 65 3.63 2.91 -2.51
N GLY A 66 4.47 3.16 -1.52
CA GLY A 66 4.48 2.36 -0.32
C GLY A 66 5.54 2.78 0.66
N VAL A 67 5.81 1.90 1.62
CA VAL A 67 6.92 2.02 2.55
C VAL A 67 8.04 1.11 2.09
N TRP A 68 9.26 1.63 2.00
CA TRP A 68 10.45 0.83 1.76
C TRP A 68 10.84 0.11 3.05
N ARG A 69 10.61 -1.21 3.11
CA ARG A 69 10.93 -2.04 4.27
C ARG A 69 11.50 -3.38 3.82
N ASN A 70 12.60 -3.80 4.43
CA ASN A 70 13.27 -5.08 4.12
C ASN A 70 13.58 -5.26 2.62
N GLY A 71 13.93 -4.17 1.93
CA GLY A 71 14.26 -4.20 0.49
C GLY A 71 13.06 -4.34 -0.44
N ARG A 72 11.84 -4.09 0.03
CA ARG A 72 10.60 -4.16 -0.76
C ARG A 72 9.70 -2.97 -0.50
N ILE A 73 8.84 -2.67 -1.47
CA ILE A 73 7.76 -1.69 -1.32
C ILE A 73 6.56 -2.41 -0.70
N CYS A 74 6.17 -1.99 0.49
CA CYS A 74 4.96 -2.47 1.15
C CYS A 74 3.83 -1.47 0.92
N ASP A 75 2.65 -1.94 0.53
CA ASP A 75 1.47 -1.09 0.36
C ASP A 75 1.13 -0.32 1.65
N LEU A 76 0.55 0.87 1.46
CA LEU A 76 0.07 1.69 2.57
C LEU A 76 -1.26 1.18 3.15
N THR A 77 -1.91 0.23 2.47
CA THR A 77 -3.19 -0.35 2.87
C THR A 77 -3.03 -1.11 4.18
N GLY A 78 -3.69 -0.64 5.23
CA GLY A 78 -3.62 -1.24 6.57
C GLY A 78 -2.65 -0.55 7.53
N LEU A 79 -1.97 0.51 7.12
CA LEU A 79 -1.27 1.40 8.05
C LEU A 79 -2.28 2.25 8.84
N SER A 80 -1.97 2.52 10.11
CA SER A 80 -2.79 3.42 10.94
C SER A 80 -2.65 4.87 10.48
N ASN A 81 -3.69 5.68 10.68
CA ASN A 81 -3.66 7.12 10.39
C ASN A 81 -2.42 7.83 10.98
N LYS A 82 -2.08 7.53 12.23
CA LYS A 82 -0.88 8.05 12.90
C LYS A 82 0.42 7.71 12.17
N THR A 83 0.48 6.54 11.52
CA THR A 83 1.62 6.12 10.70
C THR A 83 1.67 6.87 9.37
N LEU A 84 0.52 7.13 8.75
CA LEU A 84 0.43 7.90 7.50
C LEU A 84 0.81 9.38 7.69
N GLU A 85 0.59 9.94 8.87
CA GLU A 85 0.96 11.31 9.22
C GLU A 85 2.47 11.49 9.44
N ASN A 86 3.16 10.42 9.83
CA ASN A 86 4.60 10.42 10.13
C ASN A 86 5.27 9.20 9.49
N LEU A 87 5.14 9.10 8.17
CA LEU A 87 5.56 7.93 7.42
C LEU A 87 7.03 8.03 7.04
N SER A 88 7.88 7.25 7.70
CA SER A 88 9.30 7.12 7.36
C SER A 88 9.51 6.16 6.19
N ASP A 89 10.60 6.34 5.45
CA ASP A 89 11.00 5.49 4.32
C ASP A 89 9.92 5.39 3.24
N PHE A 90 9.17 6.47 3.03
CA PHE A 90 8.13 6.51 2.01
C PHE A 90 8.76 6.49 0.62
N ILE A 91 8.26 5.61 -0.25
CA ILE A 91 8.79 5.41 -1.60
C ILE A 91 7.67 5.45 -2.64
N ILE A 92 7.95 6.12 -3.76
CA ILE A 92 7.14 6.11 -4.97
C ILE A 92 7.99 5.54 -6.09
N ASP A 93 7.52 4.47 -6.72
CA ASP A 93 8.13 3.83 -7.88
C ASP A 93 7.28 4.09 -9.13
N HIS A 94 7.89 4.74 -10.12
CA HIS A 94 7.32 5.05 -11.41
C HIS A 94 8.20 4.46 -12.54
N GLU A 95 7.63 4.36 -13.75
CA GLU A 95 8.37 3.88 -14.94
C GLU A 95 9.61 4.74 -15.24
N TYR A 96 9.51 6.05 -15.02
CA TYR A 96 10.57 7.03 -15.30
C TYR A 96 11.51 7.29 -14.13
N GLY A 97 11.19 6.83 -12.93
CA GLY A 97 12.00 7.12 -11.76
C GLY A 97 11.35 6.68 -10.45
N THR A 98 12.10 6.82 -9.38
CA THR A 98 11.72 6.44 -8.03
C THR A 98 12.09 7.59 -7.10
N VAL A 99 11.22 7.92 -6.15
CA VAL A 99 11.50 8.93 -5.12
C VAL A 99 11.34 8.28 -3.75
N LEU A 100 12.36 8.40 -2.91
CA LEU A 100 12.42 7.84 -1.57
C LEU A 100 12.64 8.97 -0.56
N TRP A 101 11.67 9.23 0.30
CA TRP A 101 11.82 10.15 1.41
C TRP A 101 12.50 9.43 2.57
N LYS A 102 13.64 10.00 3.02
CA LYS A 102 14.39 9.49 4.16
C LYS A 102 13.79 9.95 5.48
N GLU A 103 13.16 11.11 5.45
CA GLU A 103 12.49 11.68 6.62
C GLU A 103 11.02 11.32 6.66
N PRO A 104 10.40 11.34 7.85
CA PRO A 104 9.00 11.06 7.98
C PRO A 104 8.16 12.18 7.36
N VAL A 105 7.25 11.80 6.47
CA VAL A 105 6.37 12.72 5.72
C VAL A 105 4.91 12.40 5.99
N ASN A 106 4.05 13.42 5.88
CA ASN A 106 2.62 13.24 5.98
C ASN A 106 2.03 12.93 4.61
N VAL A 107 1.66 11.67 4.38
CA VAL A 107 1.04 11.20 3.13
C VAL A 107 -0.48 11.14 3.21
N LYS A 108 -1.07 11.46 4.36
CA LYS A 108 -2.52 11.38 4.56
C LYS A 108 -3.23 12.34 3.61
N ARG A 109 -4.13 11.80 2.77
CA ARG A 109 -4.93 12.55 1.78
C ARG A 109 -4.08 13.38 0.79
N ALA A 110 -2.79 13.10 0.68
CA ALA A 110 -1.89 13.83 -0.19
C ALA A 110 -2.02 13.32 -1.63
N ASN A 111 -1.99 14.22 -2.61
CA ASN A 111 -2.02 13.86 -4.02
C ASN A 111 -0.60 13.85 -4.59
N MET A 112 -0.05 12.65 -4.79
CA MET A 112 1.33 12.48 -5.25
C MET A 112 1.51 12.98 -6.69
N ASP A 113 0.44 13.01 -7.49
CA ASP A 113 0.48 13.48 -8.88
C ASP A 113 0.75 15.00 -8.95
N GLU A 114 0.28 15.76 -7.94
CA GLU A 114 0.52 17.21 -7.82
C GLU A 114 1.87 17.52 -7.18
N ILE A 115 2.36 16.64 -6.31
CA ILE A 115 3.61 16.82 -5.58
C ILE A 115 4.80 16.37 -6.44
N VAL A 116 4.71 15.25 -7.15
CA VAL A 116 5.82 14.73 -7.95
C VAL A 116 5.35 14.50 -9.37
N ARG A 117 6.03 15.18 -10.29
CA ARG A 117 5.83 14.98 -11.72
C ARG A 117 6.99 14.17 -12.30
N PHE A 118 6.66 12.97 -12.73
CA PHE A 118 7.57 12.11 -13.47
C PHE A 118 7.47 12.42 -14.96
N ALA A 119 8.59 12.81 -15.56
CA ALA A 119 8.76 13.00 -16.99
C ALA A 119 9.89 12.12 -17.51
N LYS A 120 10.02 12.02 -18.84
CA LYS A 120 11.12 11.27 -19.44
C LYS A 120 12.44 11.98 -19.11
N GLU A 121 13.35 11.27 -18.44
CA GLU A 121 14.68 11.77 -18.02
C GLU A 121 14.64 12.93 -17.00
N GLN A 122 13.48 13.19 -16.37
CA GLN A 122 13.30 14.30 -15.44
C GLN A 122 12.25 13.97 -14.38
N VAL A 123 12.52 14.32 -13.13
CA VAL A 123 11.57 14.22 -12.02
C VAL A 123 11.59 15.54 -11.28
N ASP A 124 10.44 16.20 -11.22
CA ASP A 124 10.27 17.46 -10.51
C ASP A 124 9.35 17.26 -9.31
N VAL A 125 9.79 17.75 -8.16
CA VAL A 125 9.00 17.76 -6.93
C VAL A 125 8.51 19.19 -6.71
N TYR A 126 7.21 19.35 -6.61
CA TYR A 126 6.46 20.62 -6.62
C TYR A 126 6.59 21.43 -7.92
N PRO A 127 6.18 20.90 -9.09
CA PRO A 127 6.26 21.64 -10.36
C PRO A 127 5.27 22.81 -10.45
N ASP A 128 4.08 22.67 -9.85
CA ASP A 128 2.94 23.58 -10.00
C ASP A 128 2.62 24.37 -8.72
N GLN A 129 3.39 24.19 -7.64
CA GLN A 129 3.12 24.83 -6.37
C GLN A 129 4.03 26.06 -6.19
N PRO A 130 3.52 27.29 -6.41
CA PRO A 130 4.31 28.50 -6.21
C PRO A 130 4.71 28.69 -4.74
N ASP A 131 3.90 28.17 -3.81
CA ASP A 131 4.12 28.20 -2.36
C ASP A 131 4.69 26.85 -1.88
N ARG A 132 5.91 26.53 -2.34
CA ARG A 132 6.65 25.36 -1.84
C ARG A 132 6.74 25.45 -0.31
N PRO A 133 6.31 24.43 0.45
CA PRO A 133 6.36 24.48 1.91
C PRO A 133 7.80 24.70 2.39
N ALA A 134 7.95 25.34 3.55
CA ALA A 134 9.27 25.58 4.13
C ALA A 134 10.06 24.26 4.29
N HIS A 135 11.39 24.36 4.23
CA HIS A 135 12.28 23.22 4.45
C HIS A 135 11.89 22.45 5.72
N GLY A 136 11.79 21.13 5.62
CA GLY A 136 11.37 20.25 6.72
C GLY A 136 9.86 20.13 6.90
N THR A 137 9.03 20.75 6.06
CA THR A 137 7.56 20.68 6.14
C THR A 137 6.95 19.99 4.93
N GLY A 138 5.94 19.13 5.16
CA GLY A 138 5.27 18.39 4.10
C GLY A 138 6.22 17.41 3.39
N PHE A 139 6.36 17.55 2.06
CA PHE A 139 7.26 16.75 1.24
C PHE A 139 8.54 17.48 0.85
N ASN A 140 8.74 18.73 1.30
CA ASN A 140 10.02 19.45 1.17
C ASN A 140 10.98 19.03 2.30
N LYS A 141 11.33 17.75 2.29
CA LYS A 141 12.26 17.13 3.23
C LYS A 141 13.34 16.37 2.47
N ARG A 142 14.35 15.89 3.20
CA ARG A 142 15.41 15.10 2.60
C ARG A 142 14.86 13.85 1.90
N MET A 143 15.17 13.74 0.61
CA MET A 143 14.73 12.65 -0.24
C MET A 143 15.81 12.25 -1.24
N GLN A 144 15.77 11.00 -1.64
CA GLN A 144 16.61 10.43 -2.68
C GLN A 144 15.75 10.23 -3.93
N ILE A 145 16.16 10.85 -5.04
CA ILE A 145 15.50 10.72 -6.34
C ILE A 145 16.39 9.85 -7.23
N THR A 146 15.79 8.85 -7.84
CA THR A 146 16.41 7.99 -8.86
C THR A 146 15.65 8.16 -10.16
N ILE A 147 16.27 8.77 -11.17
CA ILE A 147 15.69 8.94 -12.51
C ILE A 147 16.15 7.78 -13.38
N LYS A 148 15.21 7.05 -13.98
CA LYS A 148 15.47 5.94 -14.89
C LYS A 148 15.49 6.44 -16.34
N ASN A 149 16.11 5.66 -17.22
CA ASN A 149 16.19 5.91 -18.66
C ASN A 149 16.98 7.17 -19.06
N VAL A 150 17.93 7.61 -18.24
CA VAL A 150 18.80 8.75 -18.50
C VAL A 150 19.99 8.30 -19.35
N TRP A 151 19.88 8.40 -20.67
CA TRP A 151 20.92 7.93 -21.60
C TRP A 151 21.56 9.06 -22.42
N PRO A 152 22.84 8.93 -22.78
CA PRO A 152 23.46 9.82 -23.77
C PRO A 152 22.80 9.65 -25.16
N LYS A 153 22.51 10.78 -25.83
CA LYS A 153 21.81 10.82 -27.14
C LYS A 153 22.50 10.08 -28.29
N LYS A 154 23.82 9.87 -28.22
CA LYS A 154 24.63 9.38 -29.35
C LYS A 154 25.10 7.93 -29.24
N GLY A 155 24.70 7.18 -28.20
CA GLY A 155 25.12 5.79 -27.99
C GLY A 155 25.56 5.51 -26.54
N ARG A 156 25.51 4.24 -26.11
CA ARG A 156 25.66 3.80 -24.70
C ARG A 156 27.08 3.37 -24.32
N ASP A 157 28.09 3.91 -25.00
CA ASP A 157 29.50 3.61 -24.75
C ASP A 157 29.92 4.08 -23.34
N GLU A 158 30.79 3.33 -22.67
CA GLU A 158 31.25 3.65 -21.30
C GLU A 158 31.87 5.05 -21.20
N ALA A 159 32.69 5.45 -22.19
CA ALA A 159 33.27 6.79 -22.25
C ALA A 159 32.20 7.91 -22.27
N ARG A 160 31.06 7.65 -22.90
CA ARG A 160 29.93 8.61 -22.97
C ARG A 160 29.08 8.58 -21.72
N LEU A 161 28.91 7.42 -21.10
CA LEU A 161 28.28 7.29 -19.79
C LEU A 161 29.09 8.05 -18.74
N SER A 162 30.41 7.93 -18.72
CA SER A 162 31.29 8.73 -17.85
C SER A 162 31.18 10.23 -18.11
N LYS A 163 31.14 10.65 -19.39
CA LYS A 163 30.94 12.07 -19.72
C LYS A 163 29.57 12.59 -19.28
N LYS A 164 28.52 11.77 -19.42
CA LYS A 164 27.15 12.10 -18.97
C LYS A 164 27.08 12.14 -17.45
N ARG A 165 27.70 11.19 -16.75
CA ARG A 165 27.84 11.16 -15.28
C ARG A 165 28.42 12.47 -14.78
N ARG A 166 29.57 12.88 -15.31
CA ARG A 166 30.24 14.12 -14.90
C ARG A 166 29.35 15.35 -15.10
N LYS A 167 28.60 15.41 -16.21
CA LYS A 167 27.61 16.48 -16.43
C LYS A 167 26.46 16.44 -15.43
N LEU A 168 25.97 15.26 -15.10
CA LEU A 168 24.90 15.10 -14.11
C LEU A 168 25.42 15.53 -12.74
N GLU A 169 26.62 15.10 -12.34
CA GLU A 169 27.28 15.48 -11.10
C GLU A 169 27.45 17.01 -11.00
N GLU A 170 28.03 17.66 -12.01
CA GLU A 170 28.14 19.14 -12.05
C GLU A 170 26.76 19.80 -11.93
N PHE A 171 25.75 19.33 -12.65
CA PHE A 171 24.38 19.85 -12.58
C PHE A 171 23.71 19.62 -11.21
N THR A 172 24.05 18.52 -10.54
CA THR A 172 23.53 18.20 -9.20
C THR A 172 24.10 19.18 -8.19
N VAL A 173 25.42 19.36 -8.22
CA VAL A 173 26.16 20.21 -7.30
C VAL A 173 25.83 21.69 -7.52
N ASP A 174 25.68 22.12 -8.77
CA ASP A 174 25.26 23.49 -9.14
C ASP A 174 23.91 23.86 -8.52
N ARG A 175 22.98 22.90 -8.45
CA ARG A 175 21.67 23.05 -7.80
C ARG A 175 21.69 22.87 -6.27
N GLY A 176 22.86 22.62 -5.68
CA GLY A 176 22.98 22.34 -4.24
C GLY A 176 22.48 20.95 -3.82
N TYR A 177 22.33 20.02 -4.77
CA TYR A 177 21.96 18.63 -4.50
C TYR A 177 23.22 17.75 -4.37
N LYS A 178 23.05 16.55 -3.81
CA LYS A 178 24.13 15.59 -3.61
C LYS A 178 24.05 14.44 -4.62
N PHE A 179 25.02 14.39 -5.52
CA PHE A 179 25.16 13.26 -6.45
C PHE A 179 25.49 11.96 -5.67
N ILE A 180 24.75 10.87 -5.93
CA ILE A 180 25.01 9.56 -5.30
C ILE A 180 25.65 8.62 -6.31
N ASP A 181 24.94 8.30 -7.39
CA ASP A 181 25.41 7.31 -8.36
C ASP A 181 24.76 7.50 -9.73
N TYR A 182 25.46 7.08 -10.78
CA TYR A 182 24.90 6.99 -12.13
C TYR A 182 25.43 5.73 -12.81
N LYS A 183 24.54 4.76 -13.05
CA LYS A 183 24.86 3.47 -13.70
C LYS A 183 23.68 2.99 -14.53
N ASN A 184 23.96 2.36 -15.68
CA ASN A 184 22.92 1.76 -16.55
C ASN A 184 21.73 2.68 -16.88
N GLY A 185 21.95 3.98 -17.01
CA GLY A 185 20.89 4.95 -17.27
C GLY A 185 19.99 5.25 -16.08
N GLU A 186 20.39 4.83 -14.89
CA GLU A 186 19.79 5.20 -13.61
C GLU A 186 20.66 6.27 -12.96
N TYR A 187 20.06 7.43 -12.70
CA TYR A 187 20.71 8.59 -12.11
C TYR A 187 20.12 8.82 -10.72
N THR A 188 20.92 8.62 -9.67
CA THR A 188 20.49 8.77 -8.28
C THR A 188 21.20 9.94 -7.62
N PHE A 189 20.41 10.80 -6.97
CA PHE A 189 20.87 11.95 -6.21
C PHE A 189 19.98 12.19 -5.00
N GLU A 190 20.54 12.84 -3.98
CA GLU A 190 19.84 13.24 -2.77
C GLU A 190 19.61 14.74 -2.78
N VAL A 191 18.40 15.12 -2.39
CA VAL A 191 17.93 16.50 -2.28
C VAL A 191 17.61 16.73 -0.81
N ASP A 192 18.23 17.73 -0.21
CA ASP A 192 17.93 18.17 1.17
C ASP A 192 16.88 19.28 1.14
N ASP A 193 17.14 20.34 0.37
CA ASP A 193 16.25 21.49 0.23
C ASP A 193 15.93 21.79 -1.24
N LEU A 194 14.64 21.91 -1.58
CA LEU A 194 14.19 22.24 -2.93
C LEU A 194 14.32 23.74 -3.26
N ARG A 195 14.65 24.61 -2.30
CA ARG A 195 14.67 26.07 -2.43
C ARG A 195 16.00 26.63 -2.96
N SER A 196 17.03 25.81 -3.14
CA SER A 196 18.28 26.24 -3.80
C SER A 196 18.10 26.43 -5.30
N ASN A 197 17.56 27.58 -5.71
CA ASN A 197 17.78 28.15 -7.04
C ASN A 197 17.54 29.67 -7.05
#